data_AF-A0A952K696-F1
#
_entry.id   AF-A0A952K696-F1
#
_cell.length_a   1.000
_cell.length_b   1.000
_cell.length_c   1.000
_cell.angle_alpha   90.00
_cell.angle_beta   90.00
_cell.angle_gamma   90.00
#
_symmetry.space_group_name_H-M   'P 1'
#
loop_
_entity.id
_entity.type
_entity.pdbx_description
1 polymer ?
#
loop_
_entity_poly.entity_id
_entity_poly.type
_entity_poly.pdbx_seq_one_letter_code
_entity_poly.pdbx_strand_id
1 'polypeptide(L)'
;AAVAVALIMGLVFTLLIAYPFIEAKVTGDRAHHNLLQRPRDVPVRTAIGAMAIAFYMVLTLAAMNDVIAWKFHISLNATTWIGRIGMVVLPAIVYYITYRWCVGLQRSDRAVLEHGIETGIIKRLPHGAYIELHQPLGPVDEHGHPIPLEYQGATVPKRMNKLGSAGAPGSGSFLTADPIAEHEALTEAAHASERKALTALREHQV
;
A
#
# COMPACT_ATOMS: atom_id res chain seq x y z
N ALA A 1 -36.94 11.71 14.89
CA ALA A 1 -35.61 11.06 14.94
C ALA A 1 -35.58 9.73 14.18
N ALA A 2 -36.42 8.74 14.54
CA ALA A 2 -36.42 7.41 13.90
C ALA A 2 -36.61 7.43 12.37
N VAL A 3 -37.52 8.29 11.86
CA VAL A 3 -37.75 8.44 10.41
C VAL A 3 -36.48 8.87 9.66
N ALA A 4 -35.73 9.83 10.21
CA ALA A 4 -34.49 10.30 9.58
C ALA A 4 -33.41 9.20 9.54
N VAL A 5 -33.28 8.42 10.61
CA VAL A 5 -32.35 7.28 10.66
C VAL A 5 -32.75 6.21 9.66
N ALA A 6 -34.05 5.89 9.56
CA ALA A 6 -34.55 4.93 8.57
C ALA A 6 -34.22 5.34 7.13
N LEU A 7 -34.38 6.63 6.81
CA LEU A 7 -34.02 7.19 5.50
C LEU A 7 -32.51 7.12 5.24
N ILE A 8 -31.68 7.49 6.22
CA ILE A 8 -30.21 7.42 6.11
C ILE A 8 -29.75 5.97 5.91
N MET A 9 -30.29 5.03 6.68
CA MET A 9 -29.97 3.61 6.55
C MET A 9 -30.38 3.06 5.18
N GLY A 10 -31.59 3.39 4.72
CA GLY A 10 -32.04 3.03 3.38
C GLY A 10 -31.13 3.59 2.29
N LEU A 11 -30.69 4.84 2.44
CA LEU A 11 -29.75 5.48 1.52
C LEU A 11 -28.39 4.77 1.50
N VAL A 12 -27.81 4.47 2.65
CA VAL A 12 -26.51 3.79 2.76
C VAL A 12 -26.54 2.42 2.08
N PHE A 13 -27.56 1.60 2.37
CA PHE A 13 -27.69 0.29 1.74
C PHE A 13 -27.91 0.38 0.23
N THR A 14 -28.74 1.33 -0.21
CA THR A 14 -28.97 1.56 -1.64
C THR A 14 -27.68 1.92 -2.35
N LEU A 15 -26.89 2.85 -1.78
CA LEU A 15 -25.61 3.26 -2.37
C LEU A 15 -24.59 2.12 -2.38
N LEU A 16 -24.52 1.30 -1.33
CA LEU A 16 -23.59 0.17 -1.25
C LEU A 16 -23.90 -0.90 -2.31
N ILE A 17 -25.18 -1.27 -2.46
CA ILE A 17 -25.63 -2.25 -3.46
C ILE A 17 -25.46 -1.70 -4.88
N ALA A 18 -25.78 -0.41 -5.08
CA ALA A 18 -25.71 0.22 -6.39
C ALA A 18 -24.29 0.68 -6.79
N TYR A 19 -23.31 0.63 -5.88
CA TYR A 19 -21.96 1.17 -6.08
C TYR A 19 -21.29 0.76 -7.41
N PRO A 20 -21.22 -0.52 -7.81
CA PRO A 20 -20.56 -0.90 -9.06
C PRO A 20 -21.21 -0.26 -10.29
N PHE A 21 -22.54 -0.11 -10.28
CA PHE A 21 -23.27 0.54 -11.38
C PHE A 21 -23.08 2.06 -11.40
N ILE A 22 -22.99 2.67 -10.22
CA ILE A 22 -22.70 4.10 -10.07
C ILE A 22 -21.29 4.39 -10.59
N GLU A 23 -20.29 3.61 -10.16
CA GLU A 23 -18.90 3.78 -10.60
C GLU A 23 -18.79 3.60 -12.12
N ALA A 24 -19.29 2.49 -12.67
CA ALA A 24 -19.27 2.23 -14.11
C ALA A 24 -19.96 3.32 -14.95
N LYS A 25 -20.99 3.99 -14.40
CA LYS A 25 -21.66 5.12 -15.06
C LYS A 25 -20.82 6.40 -15.04
N VAL A 26 -20.11 6.66 -13.95
CA VAL A 26 -19.30 7.88 -13.77
C VAL A 26 -17.95 7.77 -14.49
N THR A 27 -17.27 6.62 -14.40
CA THR A 27 -15.98 6.39 -15.04
C THR A 27 -16.11 6.00 -16.51
N GLY A 28 -17.29 5.51 -16.92
CA GLY A 28 -17.50 4.90 -18.24
C GLY A 28 -16.85 3.52 -18.37
N ASP A 29 -16.35 2.95 -17.28
CA ASP A 29 -15.65 1.68 -17.30
C ASP A 29 -16.64 0.50 -17.37
N ARG A 30 -16.70 -0.14 -18.53
CA ARG A 30 -17.57 -1.30 -18.82
C ARG A 30 -16.81 -2.48 -19.43
N ALA A 31 -15.48 -2.43 -19.41
CA ALA A 31 -14.68 -3.53 -19.94
C ALA A 31 -14.67 -4.71 -18.97
N HIS A 32 -14.33 -5.90 -19.47
CA HIS A 32 -14.22 -7.10 -18.66
C HIS A 32 -12.89 -7.12 -17.89
N HIS A 33 -12.95 -7.00 -16.56
CA HIS A 33 -11.77 -6.92 -15.70
C HIS A 33 -11.53 -8.24 -14.96
N ASN A 34 -10.42 -8.91 -15.26
CA ASN A 34 -9.97 -10.11 -14.55
C ASN A 34 -8.76 -9.86 -13.64
N LEU A 35 -8.10 -8.71 -13.80
CA LEU A 35 -6.97 -8.30 -12.98
C LEU A 35 -7.43 -7.26 -11.96
N LEU A 36 -7.03 -7.47 -10.71
CA LEU A 36 -7.32 -6.53 -9.63
C LEU A 36 -6.49 -5.27 -9.81
N GLN A 37 -7.13 -4.12 -9.58
CA GLN A 37 -6.45 -2.84 -9.51
C GLN A 37 -5.92 -2.64 -8.08
N ARG A 38 -4.65 -2.25 -7.94
CA ARG A 38 -4.12 -1.90 -6.61
C ARG A 38 -4.84 -0.63 -6.11
N PRO A 39 -5.19 -0.52 -4.82
CA PRO A 39 -5.93 0.63 -4.30
C PRO A 39 -5.24 1.98 -4.53
N ARG A 40 -3.90 2.01 -4.59
CA ARG A 40 -3.17 3.24 -4.91
C ARG A 40 -3.36 3.70 -6.35
N ASP A 41 -3.72 2.82 -7.29
CA ASP A 41 -3.87 3.11 -8.72
C ASP A 41 -5.24 3.72 -9.07
N VAL A 42 -6.21 3.61 -8.16
CA VAL A 42 -7.58 4.13 -8.30
C VAL A 42 -7.87 5.13 -7.16
N PRO A 43 -7.20 6.30 -7.14
CA PRO A 43 -7.16 7.19 -5.98
C PRO A 43 -8.54 7.73 -5.58
N VAL A 44 -9.44 7.95 -6.54
CA VAL A 44 -10.81 8.44 -6.27
C VAL A 44 -11.64 7.37 -5.57
N ARG A 45 -11.70 6.14 -6.12
CA ARG A 45 -12.42 5.02 -5.48
C ARG A 45 -11.87 4.73 -4.09
N THR A 46 -10.55 4.70 -3.92
CA THR A 46 -9.93 4.47 -2.61
C THR A 46 -10.24 5.58 -1.62
N ALA A 47 -10.27 6.84 -2.06
CA ALA A 47 -10.67 7.97 -1.22
C ALA A 47 -12.16 7.94 -0.83
N ILE A 48 -13.06 7.55 -1.75
CA ILE A 48 -14.49 7.35 -1.45
C ILE A 48 -14.67 6.21 -0.43
N GLY A 49 -13.94 5.10 -0.60
CA GLY A 49 -13.95 3.99 0.34
C GLY A 49 -13.45 4.40 1.72
N ALA A 50 -12.32 5.11 1.80
CA ALA A 50 -11.78 5.61 3.06
C ALA A 50 -12.71 6.64 3.73
N MET A 51 -13.36 7.49 2.95
CA MET A 51 -14.40 8.42 3.42
C MET A 51 -15.58 7.68 4.06
N ALA A 52 -16.07 6.61 3.42
CA ALA A 52 -17.14 5.78 3.96
C ALA A 52 -16.72 5.05 5.25
N ILE A 53 -15.49 4.54 5.32
CA ILE A 53 -14.93 3.93 6.54
C ILE A 53 -14.83 4.97 7.66
N ALA A 54 -14.32 6.17 7.39
CA ALA A 54 -14.24 7.23 8.38
C ALA A 54 -15.62 7.65 8.90
N PHE A 55 -16.60 7.77 8.01
CA PHE A 55 -18.00 8.02 8.38
C PHE A 55 -18.54 6.91 9.28
N TYR A 56 -18.36 5.64 8.91
CA TYR A 56 -18.75 4.49 9.73
C TYR A 56 -18.09 4.50 11.12
N MET A 57 -16.79 4.80 11.18
CA MET A 57 -16.05 4.89 12.44
C MET A 57 -16.58 6.01 13.35
N VAL A 58 -16.89 7.19 12.80
CA VAL A 58 -17.49 8.29 13.59
C VAL A 58 -18.83 7.87 14.16
N LEU A 59 -19.72 7.29 13.35
CA LEU A 59 -21.03 6.85 13.83
C LEU A 59 -20.93 5.74 14.88
N THR A 60 -20.01 4.79 14.69
CA THR A 60 -19.77 3.69 15.63
C THR A 60 -19.24 4.20 16.96
N LEU A 61 -18.27 5.12 16.94
CA LEU A 61 -17.72 5.72 18.15
C LEU A 61 -18.74 6.62 18.84
N ALA A 62 -19.57 7.34 18.08
CA ALA A 62 -20.65 8.15 18.63
C ALA A 62 -21.75 7.31 19.29
N ALA A 63 -21.94 6.06 18.89
CA ALA A 63 -22.88 5.14 19.53
C ALA A 63 -22.44 4.70 20.94
N MET A 64 -21.13 4.74 21.23
CA MET A 64 -20.53 4.44 22.54
C MET A 64 -20.01 5.70 23.24
N ASN A 65 -20.62 6.86 22.96
CA ASN A 65 -20.16 8.16 23.44
C ASN A 65 -20.17 8.31 24.98
N ASP A 66 -21.00 7.54 25.67
CA ASP A 66 -21.13 7.47 27.13
C ASP A 66 -19.90 6.83 27.78
N VAL A 67 -19.45 5.67 27.26
CA VAL A 67 -18.24 4.98 27.71
C VAL A 67 -17.01 5.84 27.41
N ILE A 68 -16.97 6.48 26.24
CA ILE A 68 -15.89 7.40 25.88
C ILE A 68 -15.87 8.59 26.84
N ALA A 69 -17.01 9.22 27.10
CA ALA A 69 -17.12 10.34 28.03
C ALA A 69 -16.61 9.94 29.43
N TRP A 70 -17.02 8.77 29.92
CA TRP A 70 -16.61 8.28 31.23
C TRP A 70 -15.12 7.93 31.33
N LYS A 71 -14.55 7.20 30.35
CA LYS A 71 -13.15 6.76 30.39
C LYS A 71 -12.16 7.88 30.09
N PHE A 72 -12.48 8.74 29.12
CA PHE A 72 -11.59 9.82 28.70
C PHE A 72 -11.84 11.13 29.46
N HIS A 73 -12.76 11.14 30.42
CA HIS A 73 -13.09 12.30 31.26
C HIS A 73 -13.49 13.53 30.42
N ILE A 74 -14.26 13.30 29.35
CA ILE A 74 -14.78 14.34 28.45
C ILE A 74 -16.28 14.50 28.71
N SER A 75 -16.80 15.73 28.61
CA SER A 75 -18.24 15.98 28.71
C SER A 75 -19.03 15.23 27.63
N LEU A 76 -20.17 14.63 28.02
CA LEU A 76 -21.07 13.93 27.10
C LEU A 76 -21.64 14.84 26.00
N ASN A 77 -21.90 16.11 26.34
CA ASN A 77 -22.34 17.10 25.34
C ASN A 77 -21.21 17.38 24.34
N ALA A 78 -19.96 17.44 24.82
CA ALA A 78 -18.81 17.65 23.95
C ALA A 78 -18.59 16.46 23.01
N THR A 79 -18.65 15.21 23.50
CA THR A 79 -18.51 14.01 22.64
C THR A 79 -19.60 13.95 21.57
N THR A 80 -20.83 14.35 21.90
CA THR A 80 -21.94 14.42 20.94
C THR A 80 -21.71 15.49 19.87
N TRP A 81 -21.27 16.70 20.25
CA TRP A 81 -20.94 17.75 19.29
C TRP A 81 -19.76 17.37 18.40
N ILE A 82 -18.74 16.70 18.94
CA ILE A 82 -17.63 16.15 18.16
C ILE A 82 -18.15 15.15 17.13
N GLY A 83 -19.05 14.23 17.50
CA GLY A 83 -19.66 13.29 16.56
C GLY A 83 -20.43 14.00 15.43
N ARG A 84 -21.21 15.04 15.75
CA ARG A 84 -22.00 15.83 14.77
C ARG A 84 -21.14 16.60 13.78
N ILE A 85 -20.08 17.25 14.25
CA ILE A 85 -19.15 17.96 13.38
C ILE A 85 -18.31 16.93 12.60
N GLY A 86 -17.85 15.88 13.30
CA GLY A 86 -17.03 14.82 12.76
C GLY A 86 -17.70 14.07 11.60
N MET A 87 -19.00 13.76 11.68
CA MET A 87 -19.68 13.02 10.61
C MET A 87 -19.74 13.78 9.27
N VAL A 88 -19.56 15.10 9.27
CA VAL A 88 -19.51 15.93 8.06
C VAL A 88 -18.07 16.24 7.67
N VAL A 89 -17.27 16.72 8.62
CA VAL A 89 -15.93 17.26 8.36
C VAL A 89 -14.90 16.15 8.18
N LEU A 90 -14.92 15.11 9.03
CA LEU A 90 -13.90 14.07 9.01
C LEU A 90 -13.88 13.27 7.70
N PRO A 91 -15.03 12.83 7.13
CA PRO A 91 -15.03 12.13 5.83
C PRO A 91 -14.42 12.98 4.71
N ALA A 92 -14.71 14.29 4.66
CA ALA A 92 -14.15 15.19 3.66
C ALA A 92 -12.62 15.35 3.79
N ILE A 93 -12.13 15.48 5.03
CA ILE A 93 -10.68 15.52 5.31
C ILE A 93 -10.01 14.20 4.91
N VAL A 94 -10.60 13.07 5.31
CA VAL A 94 -10.06 11.74 4.99
C VAL A 94 -10.04 11.51 3.49
N TYR A 95 -11.09 11.89 2.77
CA TYR A 95 -11.11 11.83 1.30
C TYR A 95 -9.91 12.57 0.69
N TYR A 96 -9.70 13.83 1.08
CA TYR A 96 -8.61 14.64 0.56
C TYR A 96 -7.25 14.03 0.87
N ILE A 97 -7.02 13.62 2.13
CA ILE A 97 -5.76 13.00 2.55
C ILE A 97 -5.52 11.70 1.78
N THR A 98 -6.51 10.80 1.72
CA THR A 98 -6.37 9.50 1.04
C THR A 98 -6.08 9.68 -0.44
N TYR A 99 -6.78 10.59 -1.12
CA TYR A 99 -6.52 10.87 -2.54
C TYR A 99 -5.06 11.31 -2.77
N ARG A 100 -4.59 12.28 -1.97
CA ARG A 100 -3.21 12.79 -2.06
C ARG A 100 -2.18 11.72 -1.68
N TRP A 101 -2.51 10.87 -0.71
CA TRP A 101 -1.67 9.76 -0.28
C TRP A 101 -1.51 8.72 -1.39
N CYS A 102 -2.59 8.34 -2.07
CA CYS A 102 -2.53 7.42 -3.22
C CYS A 102 -1.65 7.98 -4.34
N VAL A 103 -1.82 9.25 -4.72
CA VAL A 103 -0.97 9.90 -5.73
C VAL A 103 0.50 9.98 -5.28
N GLY A 104 0.77 10.25 -4.00
CA GLY A 104 2.12 10.20 -3.44
C GLY A 104 2.74 8.80 -3.53
N LEU A 105 1.97 7.76 -3.24
CA LEU A 105 2.41 6.37 -3.36
C LEU A 105 2.69 5.97 -4.82
N GLN A 106 1.87 6.42 -5.78
CA GLN A 106 2.12 6.21 -7.21
C GLN A 106 3.43 6.85 -7.65
N ARG A 107 3.67 8.11 -7.26
CA ARG A 107 4.93 8.82 -7.55
C ARG A 107 6.13 8.12 -6.95
N SER A 108 6.00 7.61 -5.74
CA SER A 108 7.06 6.85 -5.08
C SER A 108 7.33 5.50 -5.75
N ASP A 109 6.32 4.81 -6.30
CA ASP A 109 6.55 3.60 -7.10
C ASP A 109 7.24 3.95 -8.43
N ARG A 110 6.85 5.06 -9.08
CA ARG A 110 7.45 5.54 -10.34
C ARG A 110 8.91 5.99 -10.16
N ALA A 111 9.23 6.66 -9.07
CA ALA A 111 10.60 7.07 -8.77
C ALA A 111 11.56 5.87 -8.73
N VAL A 112 11.13 4.74 -8.17
CA VAL A 112 11.93 3.50 -8.12
C VAL A 112 12.09 2.86 -9.49
N LEU A 113 11.08 2.94 -10.36
CA LEU A 113 11.18 2.43 -11.74
C LEU A 113 12.10 3.28 -12.62
N GLU A 114 12.16 4.59 -12.37
CA GLU A 114 13.00 5.54 -13.11
C GLU A 114 14.45 5.57 -12.59
N HIS A 115 14.67 5.45 -11.27
CA HIS A 115 16.00 5.66 -10.68
C HIS A 115 16.60 4.42 -10.01
N GLY A 116 15.82 3.36 -9.78
CA GLY A 116 16.23 2.20 -8.99
C GLY A 116 15.88 2.30 -7.50
N ILE A 117 16.19 1.23 -6.76
CA ILE A 117 15.98 1.16 -5.31
C ILE A 117 17.11 1.91 -4.59
N GLU A 118 16.73 2.80 -3.68
CA GLU A 118 17.59 3.43 -2.69
C GLU A 118 18.31 2.37 -1.83
N THR A 119 19.64 2.30 -1.89
CA THR A 119 20.41 1.31 -1.11
C THR A 119 20.75 1.81 0.29
N GLY A 120 20.65 3.11 0.55
CA GLY A 120 21.14 3.75 1.78
C GLY A 120 22.66 3.87 1.88
N ILE A 121 23.42 3.48 0.86
CA ILE A 121 24.87 3.61 0.81
C ILE A 121 25.22 4.94 0.14
N ILE A 122 25.81 5.86 0.91
CA ILE A 122 26.28 7.14 0.39
C ILE A 122 27.76 7.05 0.02
N LYS A 123 28.08 7.42 -1.22
CA LYS A 123 29.47 7.49 -1.72
C LYS A 123 29.84 8.93 -2.04
N ARG A 124 30.99 9.36 -1.54
CA ARG A 124 31.60 10.64 -1.92
C ARG A 124 32.43 10.46 -3.20
N LEU A 125 32.16 11.28 -4.20
CA LEU A 125 32.89 11.29 -5.46
C LEU A 125 34.21 12.08 -5.35
N PRO A 126 35.20 11.85 -6.23
CA PRO A 126 36.50 12.54 -6.18
C PRO A 126 36.40 14.07 -6.24
N HIS A 127 35.35 14.61 -6.87
CA HIS A 127 35.09 16.05 -6.96
C HIS A 127 34.25 16.61 -5.79
N GLY A 128 33.99 15.80 -4.76
CA GLY A 128 33.35 16.23 -3.52
C GLY A 128 31.83 16.07 -3.43
N ALA A 129 31.14 15.69 -4.52
CA ALA A 129 29.70 15.41 -4.49
C ALA A 129 29.38 14.12 -3.72
N TYR A 130 28.19 14.05 -3.14
CA TYR A 130 27.65 12.85 -2.51
C TYR A 130 26.57 12.27 -3.39
N ILE A 131 26.65 10.97 -3.66
CA ILE A 131 25.62 10.22 -4.37
C ILE A 131 25.13 9.08 -3.48
N GLU A 132 23.83 8.81 -3.55
CA GLU A 132 23.29 7.56 -3.07
C GLU A 132 23.41 6.52 -4.18
N LEU A 133 23.94 5.34 -3.85
CA LEU A 133 23.97 4.25 -4.80
C LEU A 133 22.54 3.72 -4.96
N HIS A 134 22.01 3.73 -6.18
CA HIS A 134 20.72 3.12 -6.48
C HIS A 134 20.94 1.77 -7.17
N GLN A 135 20.15 0.76 -6.76
CA GLN A 135 20.13 -0.53 -7.43
C GLN A 135 19.06 -0.52 -8.52
N PRO A 136 19.44 -0.58 -9.82
CA PRO A 136 18.48 -0.70 -10.90
C PRO A 136 17.72 -2.03 -10.81
N LEU A 137 16.42 -1.99 -11.13
CA LEU A 137 15.56 -3.18 -11.20
C LEU A 137 15.60 -3.88 -12.56
N GLY A 138 15.96 -3.13 -13.61
CA GLY A 138 15.99 -3.59 -14.99
C GLY A 138 17.38 -3.48 -15.61
N PRO A 139 17.45 -3.59 -16.95
CA PRO A 139 18.69 -3.35 -17.68
C PRO A 139 19.22 -1.93 -17.45
N VAL A 140 20.53 -1.78 -17.62
CA VAL A 140 21.23 -0.49 -17.59
C VAL A 140 21.72 -0.14 -18.99
N ASP A 141 21.83 1.15 -19.27
CA ASP A 141 22.45 1.65 -20.50
C ASP A 141 23.99 1.56 -20.45
N GLU A 142 24.64 1.99 -21.53
CA GLU A 142 26.11 2.01 -21.65
C GLU A 142 26.80 2.91 -20.60
N HIS A 143 26.07 3.86 -20.02
CA HIS A 143 26.58 4.81 -19.02
C HIS A 143 26.27 4.35 -17.57
N GLY A 144 25.61 3.20 -17.40
CA GLY A 144 25.21 2.65 -16.11
C GLY A 144 23.94 3.28 -15.53
N HIS A 145 23.17 4.03 -16.32
CA HIS A 145 21.88 4.55 -15.91
C HIS A 145 20.79 3.47 -16.09
N PRO A 146 19.81 3.39 -15.18
CA PRO A 146 18.68 2.48 -15.34
C PRO A 146 17.87 2.84 -16.59
N ILE A 147 17.51 1.84 -17.39
CA ILE A 147 16.47 2.01 -18.41
C ILE A 147 15.12 2.03 -17.69
N PRO A 148 14.32 3.12 -17.80
CA PRO A 148 13.07 3.25 -17.06
C PRO A 148 12.10 2.12 -17.40
N LEU A 149 11.62 1.42 -16.37
CA LEU A 149 10.64 0.35 -16.52
C LEU A 149 9.21 0.91 -16.54
N GLU A 150 8.35 0.31 -17.35
CA GLU A 150 6.93 0.64 -17.35
C GLU A 150 6.21 0.10 -16.11
N TYR A 151 5.24 0.87 -15.60
CA TYR A 151 4.42 0.43 -14.48
C TYR A 151 3.36 -0.58 -14.95
N GLN A 152 3.39 -1.79 -14.41
CA GLN A 152 2.48 -2.89 -14.81
C GLN A 152 1.40 -3.22 -13.77
N GLY A 153 1.17 -2.35 -12.77
CA GLY A 153 0.19 -2.63 -11.71
C GLY A 153 0.67 -3.62 -10.64
N ALA A 154 1.94 -4.04 -10.68
CA ALA A 154 2.56 -4.90 -9.67
C ALA A 154 3.17 -4.08 -8.51
N THR A 155 3.42 -4.75 -7.38
CA THR A 155 4.12 -4.13 -6.25
C THR A 155 5.61 -3.98 -6.53
N VAL A 156 6.12 -2.75 -6.51
CA VAL A 156 7.55 -2.47 -6.69
C VAL A 156 8.28 -2.58 -5.34
N PRO A 157 9.35 -3.40 -5.23
CA PRO A 157 10.17 -3.45 -4.02
C PRO A 157 10.93 -2.14 -3.83
N LYS A 158 10.96 -1.62 -2.60
CA LYS A 158 11.62 -0.34 -2.26
C LYS A 158 12.80 -0.47 -1.32
N ARG A 159 13.19 -1.69 -0.98
CA ARG A 159 14.27 -1.97 -0.03
C ARG A 159 15.08 -3.15 -0.54
N MET A 160 16.40 -3.04 -0.40
CA MET A 160 17.33 -4.08 -0.83
C MET A 160 17.09 -5.42 -0.12
N ASN A 161 16.66 -5.40 1.15
CA ASN A 161 16.33 -6.62 1.88
C ASN A 161 15.19 -7.43 1.25
N LYS A 162 14.29 -6.81 0.48
CA LYS A 162 13.23 -7.50 -0.27
C LYS A 162 13.73 -8.11 -1.58
N LEU A 163 14.93 -7.74 -2.03
CA LEU A 163 15.63 -8.36 -3.16
C LEU A 163 16.57 -9.49 -2.71
N GLY A 164 16.51 -9.92 -1.45
CA GLY A 164 17.39 -10.98 -0.94
C GLY A 164 18.82 -10.51 -0.59
N SER A 165 19.09 -9.19 -0.59
CA SER A 165 20.45 -8.68 -0.35
C SER A 165 21.03 -9.01 1.03
N ALA A 166 20.17 -9.34 2.00
CA ALA A 166 20.57 -9.63 3.38
C ALA A 166 21.06 -11.08 3.58
N GLY A 167 20.88 -11.96 2.58
CA GLY A 167 21.24 -13.37 2.69
C GLY A 167 20.36 -14.17 3.67
N ALA A 168 20.85 -15.35 4.04
CA ALA A 168 20.18 -16.24 4.99
C ALA A 168 20.87 -16.16 6.37
N PRO A 169 20.12 -16.04 7.48
CA PRO A 169 20.68 -16.31 8.81
C PRO A 169 21.00 -17.80 8.87
N GLY A 170 22.21 -18.18 9.31
CA GLY A 170 22.72 -19.55 9.27
C GLY A 170 21.71 -20.64 9.68
N SER A 171 21.80 -21.83 9.09
CA SER A 171 20.85 -22.91 9.38
C SER A 171 21.09 -23.53 10.76
N GLY A 172 20.01 -24.08 11.31
CA GLY A 172 20.00 -24.77 12.59
C GLY A 172 18.82 -24.38 13.45
N SER A 173 18.90 -24.78 14.72
CA SER A 173 17.94 -24.37 15.75
C SER A 173 18.19 -22.91 16.13
N PHE A 174 17.24 -22.33 16.87
CA PHE A 174 17.38 -21.00 17.46
C PHE A 174 18.62 -20.86 18.38
N LEU A 175 19.07 -21.97 18.98
CA LEU A 175 20.18 -21.98 19.95
C LEU A 175 21.45 -22.67 19.45
N THR A 176 21.36 -23.51 18.41
CA THR A 176 22.46 -24.38 17.99
C THR A 176 22.54 -24.40 16.46
N ALA A 177 23.72 -24.11 15.91
CA ALA A 177 23.96 -24.14 14.47
C ALA A 177 24.14 -25.56 13.95
N ASP A 178 23.74 -25.79 12.70
CA ASP A 178 24.02 -27.02 11.97
C ASP A 178 25.51 -27.08 11.54
N PRO A 179 26.03 -28.27 11.19
CA PRO A 179 27.33 -28.38 10.53
C PRO A 179 27.41 -27.51 9.25
N ILE A 180 28.56 -26.89 9.01
CA ILE A 180 28.75 -25.95 7.89
C ILE A 180 28.41 -26.59 6.54
N ALA A 181 28.79 -27.84 6.32
CA ALA A 181 28.49 -28.56 5.08
C ALA A 181 26.98 -28.72 4.83
N GLU A 182 26.18 -28.91 5.88
CA GLU A 182 24.72 -28.97 5.77
C GLU A 182 24.14 -27.58 5.48
N HIS A 183 24.65 -26.56 6.17
CA HIS A 183 24.24 -25.17 5.94
C HIS A 183 24.49 -24.70 4.50
N GLU A 184 25.67 -24.99 3.96
CA GLU A 184 26.03 -24.66 2.58
C GLU A 184 25.12 -25.37 1.58
N ALA A 185 24.90 -26.68 1.75
CA ALA A 185 24.02 -27.46 0.89
C ALA A 185 22.57 -26.95 0.91
N LEU A 186 22.04 -26.59 2.10
CA LEU A 186 20.70 -26.04 2.25
C LEU A 186 20.57 -24.66 1.60
N THR A 187 21.56 -23.79 1.79
CA THR A 187 21.56 -22.43 1.24
C THR A 187 21.65 -22.46 -0.28
N GLU A 188 22.52 -23.32 -0.84
CA GLU A 188 22.63 -23.52 -2.28
C GLU A 188 21.34 -24.08 -2.88
N ALA A 189 20.75 -25.11 -2.25
CA ALA A 189 19.49 -25.69 -2.69
C ALA A 189 18.34 -24.67 -2.67
N ALA A 190 18.23 -23.86 -1.61
CA ALA A 190 17.23 -22.80 -1.50
C ALA A 190 17.41 -21.76 -2.61
N HIS A 191 18.62 -21.25 -2.81
CA HIS A 191 18.92 -20.27 -3.84
C HIS A 191 18.70 -20.82 -5.26
N ALA A 192 19.07 -22.08 -5.52
CA ALA A 192 18.81 -22.75 -6.79
C ALA A 192 17.29 -22.92 -7.05
N SER A 193 16.52 -23.27 -6.02
CA SER A 193 15.06 -23.41 -6.12
C SER A 193 14.36 -22.09 -6.43
N GLU A 194 14.77 -21.00 -5.79
CA GLU A 194 14.24 -19.66 -6.03
C GLU A 194 14.57 -19.19 -7.45
N ARG A 195 15.82 -19.36 -7.89
CA ARG A 195 16.21 -19.04 -9.28
C ARG A 195 15.43 -19.86 -10.30
N LYS A 196 15.22 -21.15 -10.06
CA LYS A 196 14.41 -22.01 -10.94
C LYS A 196 12.96 -21.53 -11.03
N ALA A 197 12.36 -21.15 -9.89
CA ALA A 197 11.00 -20.60 -9.87
C ALA A 197 10.90 -19.28 -10.64
N LEU A 198 11.85 -18.35 -10.45
CA LEU A 198 11.89 -17.07 -11.18
C LEU A 198 12.09 -17.27 -12.68
N THR A 199 12.98 -18.19 -13.08
CA THR A 199 13.21 -18.51 -14.49
C THR A 199 11.96 -19.11 -15.13
N ALA A 200 11.29 -20.05 -14.46
CA ALA A 200 10.04 -20.64 -14.96
C ALA A 200 8.93 -19.59 -15.17
N LEU A 201 8.80 -18.63 -14.24
CA LEU A 201 7.86 -17.52 -14.39
C LEU A 201 8.26 -16.60 -15.55
N ARG A 202 9.55 -16.28 -15.70
CA ARG A 202 10.05 -15.42 -16.78
C ARG A 202 9.84 -16.06 -18.16
N GLU A 203 10.05 -17.36 -18.28
CA GLU A 203 9.82 -18.11 -19.52
C GLU A 203 8.34 -18.15 -19.91
N HIS A 204 7.44 -18.19 -18.93
CA HIS A 204 5.99 -18.20 -19.18
C HIS A 204 5.39 -16.82 -19.47
N GLN A 205 6.07 -15.75 -19.09
CA GLN A 205 5.58 -14.38 -19.26
C GLN A 205 5.73 -13.86 -20.72
N VAL A 206 6.53 -14.54 -21.54
CA VAL A 206 6.73 -14.25 -22.98
C VAL A 206 5.55 -14.74 -23.79
#